data_AF-A0A950WZL9-F1
#
_entry.id   AF-A0A950WZL9-F1
#
_cell.length_a   1.000
_cell.length_b   1.000
_cell.length_c   1.000
_cell.angle_alpha   90.00
_cell.angle_beta   90.00
_cell.angle_gamma   90.00
#
_symmetry.space_group_name_H-M   'P 1'
#
loop_
_entity.id
_entity.type
_entity.pdbx_description
1 polymer ?
#
loop_
_entity_poly.entity_id
_entity_poly.type
_entity_poly.pdbx_seq_one_letter_code
_entity_poly.pdbx_strand_id
1 'polypeptide(L)'
;CAQAFHWFDRAQCRFEFQRILREPGIVLLIWNERMAEGPMEEYDRILQESIPEYCVIGRRHLTDGDIGQFFAPEPCEVVHFPNNQRLDREAFIGRVLSSSYVPNVGNLATKP
;
A
#
# COMPACT_ATOMS: atom_id res chain seq x y z
N CYS A 1 11.03 1.94 -3.47
CA CYS A 1 9.63 2.11 -3.95
C CYS A 1 8.71 2.18 -2.74
N ALA A 2 7.73 3.07 -2.69
CA ALA A 2 6.95 3.37 -1.47
C ALA A 2 5.53 2.78 -1.42
N GLN A 3 5.00 2.23 -2.53
CA GLN A 3 3.65 1.64 -2.56
C GLN A 3 3.38 0.81 -3.84
N ALA A 4 3.96 1.24 -4.97
CA ALA A 4 3.61 0.73 -6.30
C ALA A 4 4.40 -0.51 -6.74
N PHE A 5 5.19 -1.14 -5.87
CA PHE A 5 6.08 -2.24 -6.28
C PHE A 5 5.32 -3.46 -6.82
N HIS A 6 4.05 -3.64 -6.43
CA HIS A 6 3.18 -4.70 -6.96
C HIS A 6 2.85 -4.56 -8.46
N TRP A 7 3.13 -3.40 -9.08
CA TRP A 7 2.97 -3.19 -10.52
C TRP A 7 4.24 -3.52 -11.33
N PHE A 8 5.36 -3.78 -10.65
CA PHE A 8 6.66 -3.84 -11.29
C PHE A 8 6.96 -5.26 -11.77
N ASP A 9 7.56 -5.38 -12.96
CA ASP A 9 8.28 -6.60 -13.32
C ASP A 9 9.52 -6.70 -12.43
N ARG A 10 9.49 -7.64 -11.48
CA ARG A 10 10.51 -7.79 -10.45
C ARG A 10 11.89 -8.11 -11.03
N ALA A 11 11.96 -8.91 -12.10
CA ALA A 11 13.23 -9.28 -12.71
C ALA A 11 13.85 -8.10 -13.45
N GLN A 12 13.05 -7.38 -14.24
CA GLN A 12 13.51 -6.18 -14.94
C GLN A 12 13.91 -5.06 -13.97
N CYS A 13 13.14 -4.88 -12.89
CA CYS A 13 13.44 -3.86 -11.89
C CYS A 13 14.72 -4.18 -11.11
N ARG A 14 14.99 -5.46 -10.80
CA ARG A 14 16.24 -5.86 -10.16
C ARG A 14 17.43 -5.51 -11.03
N PHE A 15 17.37 -5.87 -12.32
CA PHE A 15 18.42 -5.53 -13.29
C PHE A 15 18.65 -4.02 -13.34
N GLU A 16 17.58 -3.23 -13.44
CA GLU A 16 17.70 -1.79 -13.54
C GLU A 16 18.22 -1.15 -12.26
N PHE A 17 17.80 -1.62 -11.09
CA PHE A 17 18.30 -1.13 -9.81
C PHE A 17 19.80 -1.41 -9.67
N GLN A 18 20.27 -2.59 -10.06
CA GLN A 18 21.70 -2.92 -10.09
C GLN A 18 22.48 -2.02 -11.04
N ARG A 19 21.91 -1.69 -12.22
CA ARG A 19 22.56 -0.82 -13.21
C ARG A 19 22.76 0.61 -12.71
N ILE A 20 21.82 1.14 -11.91
CA ILE A 20 21.84 2.56 -11.49
C ILE A 20 22.43 2.77 -10.08
N LEU A 21 22.45 1.75 -9.23
CA LEU A 21 23.03 1.86 -7.89
C LEU A 21 24.53 2.15 -8.00
N ARG A 22 25.02 3.07 -7.17
CA ARG A 22 26.46 3.28 -6.94
C ARG A 22 26.88 2.60 -5.66
N GLU A 23 28.06 2.02 -5.65
CA GLU A 23 28.56 1.30 -4.48
C GLU A 23 29.10 2.24 -3.39
N PRO A 24 28.84 1.95 -2.10
CA PRO A 24 27.84 0.99 -1.60
C PRO A 24 26.42 1.54 -1.75
N GLY A 25 25.49 0.74 -2.27
CA GLY A 25 24.12 1.15 -2.52
C GLY A 25 23.11 0.22 -1.84
N ILE A 26 21.97 0.78 -1.42
CA ILE A 26 20.89 0.06 -0.74
C ILE A 26 19.60 0.27 -1.53
N VAL A 27 18.83 -0.81 -1.71
CA VAL A 27 17.47 -0.73 -2.25
C VAL A 27 16.49 -0.85 -1.09
N LEU A 28 15.54 0.09 -1.02
CA LEU A 28 14.47 0.07 -0.01
C LEU A 28 13.11 -0.10 -0.71
N LEU A 29 12.38 -1.12 -0.28
CA LEU A 29 10.95 -1.27 -0.52
C LEU A 29 10.25 -0.86 0.78
N ILE A 30 9.35 0.12 0.69
CA ILE A 30 8.64 0.71 1.82
C ILE A 30 7.17 0.72 1.43
N TRP A 31 6.27 0.47 2.37
CA TRP A 31 4.84 0.68 2.17
C TRP A 31 4.16 0.87 3.52
N ASN A 32 2.95 1.44 3.50
CA ASN A 32 2.11 1.55 4.67
C ASN A 32 1.02 0.50 4.61
N GLU A 33 0.98 -0.37 5.62
CA GLU A 33 -0.14 -1.28 5.84
C GLU A 33 -1.11 -0.67 6.85
N ARG A 34 -2.40 -0.87 6.60
CA ARG A 34 -3.43 -0.50 7.55
C ARG A 34 -3.55 -1.61 8.57
N MET A 35 -3.44 -1.26 9.85
CA MET A 35 -3.82 -2.16 10.93
C MET A 35 -5.35 -2.29 10.97
N ALA A 36 -5.87 -3.51 10.93
CA ALA A 36 -7.28 -3.81 11.06
C ALA A 36 -7.67 -4.00 12.53
N GLU A 37 -7.26 -3.06 13.38
CA GLU A 37 -7.50 -3.10 14.82
C GLU A 37 -8.02 -1.74 15.31
N GLY A 38 -8.89 -1.77 16.33
CA GLY A 38 -9.39 -0.56 16.99
C GLY A 38 -10.30 0.28 16.08
N PRO A 39 -10.22 1.62 16.08
CA PRO A 39 -11.11 2.48 15.27
C PRO A 39 -11.06 2.20 13.76
N MET A 40 -10.01 1.53 13.28
CA MET A 40 -9.86 1.18 11.87
C MET A 40 -10.70 -0.02 11.44
N GLU A 41 -11.16 -0.87 12.37
CA GLU A 41 -12.06 -1.99 12.08
C GLU A 41 -13.41 -1.48 11.55
N GLU A 42 -14.01 -0.54 12.26
CA GLU A 42 -15.28 0.09 11.87
C GLU A 42 -15.14 0.82 10.53
N TYR A 43 -14.02 1.52 10.34
CA TYR A 43 -13.72 2.18 9.08
C TYR A 43 -13.61 1.18 7.93
N ASP A 44 -12.90 0.06 8.11
CA ASP A 44 -12.78 -0.97 7.08
C ASP A 44 -14.12 -1.61 6.74
N ARG A 45 -14.96 -1.86 7.76
CA ARG A 45 -16.34 -2.35 7.56
C ARG A 45 -17.15 -1.39 6.69
N ILE A 46 -17.13 -0.10 6.99
CA ILE A 46 -17.86 0.92 6.20
C ILE A 46 -17.39 0.90 4.74
N LEU A 47 -16.08 0.77 4.49
CA LEU A 47 -15.55 0.70 3.12
C LEU A 47 -16.02 -0.57 2.41
N GLN A 48 -16.00 -1.73 3.07
CA GLN A 48 -16.47 -2.99 2.49
C GLN A 48 -17.98 -2.96 2.15
N GLU A 49 -18.79 -2.36 3.02
CA GLU A 49 -20.25 -2.23 2.80
C GLU A 49 -20.59 -1.21 1.71
N SER A 50 -19.84 -0.10 1.66
CA SER A 50 -20.16 1.04 0.79
C SER A 50 -19.52 0.95 -0.60
N ILE A 51 -18.40 0.22 -0.74
CA ILE A 51 -17.58 0.18 -1.95
C ILE A 51 -17.33 -1.29 -2.34
N PRO A 52 -18.18 -1.89 -3.19
CA PRO A 52 -18.06 -3.30 -3.58
C PRO A 52 -16.69 -3.68 -4.15
N GLU A 53 -16.03 -2.76 -4.86
CA GLU A 53 -14.72 -2.95 -5.48
C GLU A 53 -13.56 -2.97 -4.47
N TYR A 54 -13.77 -2.45 -3.25
CA TYR A 54 -12.75 -2.37 -2.21
C TYR A 54 -12.18 -3.76 -1.86
N CYS A 55 -13.05 -4.76 -1.76
CA CYS A 55 -12.69 -6.16 -1.51
C CYS A 55 -11.79 -6.79 -2.59
N VAL A 56 -11.79 -6.22 -3.80
CA VAL A 56 -10.98 -6.69 -4.94
C VAL A 56 -9.62 -5.98 -4.97
N ILE A 57 -9.60 -4.68 -4.66
CA ILE A 57 -8.37 -3.86 -4.66
C ILE A 57 -7.42 -4.29 -3.54
N GLY A 58 -7.94 -4.74 -2.40
CA GLY A 58 -7.15 -5.22 -1.27
C GLY A 58 -6.36 -6.52 -1.51
N ARG A 59 -6.41 -7.15 -2.69
CA ARG A 59 -5.77 -8.47 -2.91
C ARG A 59 -4.39 -8.45 -3.59
N ARG A 60 -3.83 -7.28 -3.91
CA ARG A 60 -2.47 -7.20 -4.50
C ARG A 60 -1.38 -7.19 -3.42
N HIS A 61 -1.40 -8.18 -2.54
CA HIS A 61 -0.37 -8.34 -1.51
C HIS A 61 0.85 -9.02 -2.10
N LEU A 62 2.00 -8.34 -2.03
CA LEU A 62 3.29 -9.01 -2.12
C LEU A 62 3.44 -9.86 -0.85
N THR A 63 3.83 -11.11 -1.01
CA THR A 63 4.17 -11.94 0.15
C THR A 63 5.60 -11.66 0.60
N ASP A 64 5.92 -11.96 1.86
CA ASP A 64 7.30 -11.89 2.36
C ASP A 64 8.25 -12.76 1.50
N GLY A 65 7.75 -13.87 0.96
CA GLY A 65 8.49 -14.71 0.00
C GLY A 65 8.80 -14.00 -1.32
N ASP A 66 7.83 -13.25 -1.88
CA ASP A 66 8.04 -12.46 -3.09
C ASP A 66 9.09 -11.37 -2.91
N ILE A 67 9.11 -10.75 -1.73
CA ILE A 67 10.08 -9.72 -1.35
C ILE A 67 11.46 -10.34 -1.15
N GLY A 68 11.55 -11.44 -0.38
CA GLY A 68 12.81 -12.14 -0.16
C GLY A 68 13.47 -12.61 -1.47
N GLN A 69 12.66 -13.13 -2.41
CA GLN A 69 13.17 -13.56 -3.71
C GLN A 69 13.74 -12.40 -4.55
N PHE A 70 13.19 -11.19 -4.41
CA PHE A 70 13.68 -10.01 -5.13
C PHE A 70 15.09 -9.59 -4.68
N PHE A 71 15.38 -9.71 -3.38
CA PHE A 71 16.67 -9.35 -2.80
C PHE A 71 17.71 -10.47 -2.85
N ALA A 72 17.32 -11.72 -3.14
CA ALA A 72 18.26 -12.83 -3.23
C ALA A 72 19.37 -12.57 -4.27
N PRO A 73 20.61 -13.05 -4.03
CA PRO A 73 21.05 -13.82 -2.85
C PRO A 73 21.39 -12.97 -1.61
N GLU A 74 21.33 -11.65 -1.70
CA GLU A 74 21.66 -10.76 -0.59
C GLU A 74 20.62 -10.84 0.54
N PRO A 75 21.03 -10.67 1.82
CA PRO A 75 20.09 -10.67 2.93
C PRO A 75 19.15 -9.46 2.85
N CYS A 76 17.86 -9.70 3.09
CA CYS A 76 16.84 -8.67 3.25
C CYS A 76 16.52 -8.49 4.73
N GLU A 77 16.69 -7.29 5.25
CA GLU A 77 16.21 -6.92 6.59
C GLU A 77 14.80 -6.31 6.47
N VAL A 78 13.88 -6.77 7.32
CA VAL A 78 12.53 -6.22 7.41
C VAL A 78 12.42 -5.49 8.74
N VAL A 79 12.01 -4.22 8.67
CA VAL A 79 11.79 -3.36 9.83
C VAL A 79 10.40 -2.75 9.76
N HIS A 80 9.73 -2.68 10.90
CA HIS A 80 8.40 -2.11 11.03
C HIS A 80 8.46 -0.84 11.86
N PHE A 81 7.78 0.21 11.38
CA PHE A 81 7.69 1.49 12.09
C PHE A 81 6.22 1.86 12.28
N PRO A 82 5.84 2.41 13.45
CA PRO A 82 4.49 2.91 13.65
C PRO A 82 4.24 4.13 12.76
N ASN A 83 3.14 4.12 12.02
CA ASN A 83 2.67 5.26 11.23
C ASN A 83 1.38 5.85 11.83
N ASN A 84 1.53 6.48 12.99
CA ASN A 84 0.40 7.05 13.74
C ASN A 84 -0.09 8.35 13.09
N GLN A 85 -1.39 8.41 12.79
CA GLN A 85 -2.04 9.61 12.28
C GLN A 85 -3.00 10.19 13.32
N ARG A 86 -2.80 11.46 13.69
CA ARG A 86 -3.74 12.22 14.51
C ARG A 86 -4.59 13.07 13.58
N LEU A 87 -5.87 12.75 13.51
CA LEU A 87 -6.81 13.39 12.59
C LEU A 87 -7.98 13.92 13.41
N ASP A 88 -8.33 15.18 13.19
CA ASP A 88 -9.66 15.66 13.54
C ASP A 88 -10.67 15.18 12.48
N ARG A 89 -11.94 15.57 12.65
CA ARG A 89 -13.01 15.16 11.74
C ARG A 89 -12.77 15.60 10.30
N GLU A 90 -12.26 16.81 10.09
CA GLU A 90 -12.04 17.36 8.75
C GLU A 90 -10.88 16.62 8.06
N ALA A 91 -9.76 16.46 8.77
CA ALA A 91 -8.60 15.73 8.27
C ALA A 91 -8.92 14.25 7.98
N PHE A 92 -9.77 13.64 8.81
CA PHE A 92 -10.24 12.28 8.57
C PHE A 92 -11.04 12.19 7.27
N ILE A 93 -12.03 13.06 7.06
CA ILE A 93 -12.82 13.08 5.81
C ILE A 93 -11.91 13.33 4.61
N GLY A 94 -10.97 14.27 4.70
CA GLY A 94 -10.00 14.53 3.64
C GLY A 94 -9.16 13.30 3.28
N ARG A 95 -8.68 12.56 4.28
CA ARG A 95 -7.96 11.29 4.08
C ARG A 95 -8.83 10.25 3.38
N VAL A 96 -10.09 10.08 3.78
CA VAL A 96 -11.01 9.13 3.14
C VAL A 96 -11.17 9.50 1.66
N LEU A 97 -11.47 10.76 1.36
CA LEU A 97 -11.69 11.24 -0.01
C LEU A 97 -10.45 11.21 -0.91
N SER A 98 -9.24 11.21 -0.33
CA SER A 98 -7.99 11.04 -1.10
C SER A 98 -7.73 9.58 -1.52
N SER A 99 -8.50 8.62 -1.00
CA SER A 99 -8.30 7.21 -1.29
C SER A 99 -8.87 6.87 -2.65
N SER A 100 -8.07 6.26 -3.52
CA SER A 100 -8.43 5.99 -4.92
C SER A 100 -9.66 5.10 -5.12
N TYR A 101 -10.05 4.33 -4.10
CA TYR A 101 -11.24 3.48 -4.11
C TYR A 101 -12.50 4.20 -3.61
N VAL A 102 -12.37 5.37 -2.96
CA VAL A 102 -13.52 6.16 -2.52
C VAL A 102 -14.00 7.00 -3.70
N PRO A 103 -15.30 6.96 -4.07
CA PRO A 103 -15.82 7.80 -5.14
C PRO A 103 -15.62 9.29 -4.86
N ASN A 104 -15.14 10.03 -5.86
CA ASN A 104 -15.01 11.47 -5.77
C ASN A 104 -16.38 12.13 -5.55
N VAL A 105 -16.40 13.24 -4.81
CA VAL A 105 -17.59 14.05 -4.62
C VAL A 105 -18.15 14.47 -5.99
N GLY A 106 -19.39 14.04 -6.30
CA GLY A 106 -20.04 14.25 -7.60
C GLY A 106 -20.06 13.02 -8.53
N ASN A 107 -19.24 12.00 -8.25
CA ASN A 107 -19.25 10.69 -8.91
C ASN A 107 -19.87 9.63 -8.00
N LEU A 108 -20.96 9.96 -7.31
CA LEU A 108 -21.80 8.94 -6.70
C LEU A 108 -22.44 8.17 -7.86
N ALA A 109 -21.82 7.06 -8.24
CA ALA A 109 -22.50 6.03 -9.00
C ALA A 109 -23.68 5.60 -8.14
N THR A 110 -24.84 6.20 -8.38
CA THR A 110 -26.11 5.77 -7.84
C THR A 110 -26.27 4.31 -8.26
N LYS A 111 -26.17 3.38 -7.31
CA LYS A 111 -26.65 2.02 -7.55
C LYS A 111 -28.10 2.12 -8.04
N PRO A 112 -28.48 1.46 -9.15
CA PRO A 112 -29.88 1.21 -9.44
C PRO A 112 -30.52 0.33 -8.35
#